data_AF-R8ALV3-F1
#
_entry.id   AF-R8ALV3-F1
#
_cell.length_a   1.000
_cell.length_b   1.000
_cell.length_c   1.000
_cell.angle_alpha   90.00
_cell.angle_beta   90.00
_cell.angle_gamma   90.00
#
_symmetry.space_group_name_H-M   'P 1'
#
loop_
_entity.id
_entity.type
_entity.pdbx_description
1 polymer ?
#
loop_
_entity_poly.entity_id
_entity_poly.type
_entity_poly.pdbx_seq_one_letter_code
_entity_poly.pdbx_strand_id
1 'polypeptide(L)'
;MSVYSGAGQERRPLRQLHKFGGSSLADPSCYQRVANIMIEHSQPGDLMVVSAAGSTTNQLIAWLKLAYSDTLAAHQAQQELRRYQCSLIDGLLPEAHAEVLRQALLAD
;
A
#
# COMPACT_ATOMS: atom_id res chain seq x y z
N MET A 1 23.97 19.81 49.65
CA MET A 1 22.78 20.62 49.32
C MET A 1 23.15 21.46 48.12
N SER A 2 22.64 21.29 46.90
CA SER A 2 21.63 20.39 46.36
C SER A 2 22.17 19.87 45.03
N VAL A 3 22.00 18.57 44.82
CA VAL A 3 22.12 17.90 43.54
C VAL A 3 21.11 18.48 42.55
N TYR A 4 21.53 18.75 41.32
CA TYR A 4 20.64 18.77 40.16
C TYR A 4 21.18 17.79 39.13
N SER A 5 20.78 16.55 39.32
CA SER A 5 20.72 15.51 38.31
C SER A 5 19.75 15.94 37.21
N GLY A 6 20.28 16.51 36.13
CA GLY A 6 19.55 16.68 34.89
C GLY A 6 19.30 15.31 34.28
N ALA A 7 18.05 14.82 34.40
CA ALA A 7 17.60 13.60 33.76
C ALA A 7 18.02 13.60 32.29
N GLY A 8 18.70 12.53 31.86
CA GLY A 8 19.04 12.31 30.47
C GLY A 8 17.76 12.35 29.64
N GLN A 9 17.60 13.39 28.83
CA GLN A 9 16.65 13.36 27.73
C GLN A 9 17.15 12.27 26.78
N GLU A 10 16.63 11.05 26.91
CA GLU A 10 16.68 10.07 25.84
C GLU A 10 16.08 10.74 24.62
N ARG A 11 16.95 11.18 23.71
CA ARG A 11 16.54 11.67 22.39
C ARG A 11 15.75 10.53 21.78
N ARG A 12 14.42 10.67 21.69
CA ARG A 12 13.60 9.73 20.92
C ARG A 12 14.31 9.57 19.57
N PRO A 13 14.61 8.32 19.14
CA PRO A 13 15.28 8.12 17.87
C PRO A 13 14.49 8.87 16.79
N LEU A 14 15.21 9.61 15.94
CA LEU A 14 14.61 10.37 14.85
C LEU A 14 13.89 9.39 13.93
N ARG A 15 12.57 9.30 14.08
CA ARG A 15 11.73 8.43 13.24
C ARG A 15 11.65 9.01 11.84
N GLN A 16 12.00 8.19 10.86
CA GLN A 16 11.92 8.57 9.46
C GLN A 16 10.55 8.24 8.88
N LEU A 17 10.12 9.07 7.92
CA LEU A 17 8.91 8.86 7.14
C LEU A 17 9.31 8.49 5.71
N HIS A 18 8.97 7.29 5.29
CA HIS A 18 9.22 6.77 3.94
C HIS A 18 7.93 6.85 3.12
N LYS A 19 7.91 7.63 2.04
CA LYS A 19 6.73 7.80 1.19
C LYS A 19 6.91 7.17 -0.18
N PHE A 20 6.02 6.26 -0.55
CA PHE A 20 6.00 5.61 -1.86
C PHE A 20 4.75 6.03 -2.66
N GLY A 21 4.97 6.41 -3.92
CA GLY A 21 3.89 6.75 -4.85
C GLY A 21 3.22 5.51 -5.44
N GLY A 22 2.14 5.70 -6.19
CA GLY A 22 1.43 4.57 -6.81
C GLY A 22 2.28 3.81 -7.83
N SER A 23 3.12 4.51 -8.60
CA SER A 23 4.06 3.88 -9.54
C SER A 23 5.10 2.99 -8.86
N SER A 24 5.48 3.31 -7.62
CA SER A 24 6.36 2.46 -6.81
C SER A 24 5.70 1.15 -6.36
N LEU A 25 4.38 1.02 -6.59
CA LEU A 25 3.53 -0.10 -6.18
C LEU A 25 2.70 -0.59 -7.37
N ALA A 26 3.20 -0.45 -8.60
CA ALA A 26 2.41 -0.71 -9.80
C ALA A 26 2.26 -2.20 -10.14
N ASP A 27 3.22 -3.03 -9.74
CA ASP A 27 3.28 -4.46 -10.03
C ASP A 27 4.09 -5.20 -8.94
N PRO A 28 4.12 -6.55 -8.92
CA PRO A 28 4.81 -7.30 -7.88
C PRO A 28 6.31 -6.96 -7.77
N SER A 29 6.99 -6.71 -8.89
CA SER A 29 8.42 -6.35 -8.88
C SER A 29 8.66 -4.99 -8.23
N CYS A 30 7.73 -4.04 -8.42
CA CYS A 30 7.75 -2.74 -7.77
C CYS A 30 7.61 -2.86 -6.24
N TYR A 31 6.65 -3.67 -5.77
CA TYR A 31 6.47 -3.95 -4.34
C TYR A 31 7.72 -4.59 -3.72
N GLN A 32 8.33 -5.56 -4.38
CA GLN A 32 9.56 -6.20 -3.89
C GLN A 32 10.71 -5.20 -3.77
N ARG A 33 10.85 -4.27 -4.73
CA ARG A 33 11.84 -3.17 -4.62
C ARG A 33 11.56 -2.27 -3.42
N VAL A 34 10.31 -1.90 -3.18
CA VAL A 34 9.93 -1.09 -2.00
C VAL A 34 10.23 -1.85 -0.71
N ALA A 35 9.91 -3.15 -0.64
CA ALA A 35 10.22 -3.98 0.52
C ALA A 35 11.73 -4.04 0.79
N ASN A 36 12.55 -4.21 -0.26
CA ASN A 36 14.01 -4.21 -0.13
C ASN A 36 14.54 -2.85 0.36
N ILE A 37 14.04 -1.74 -0.18
CA ILE A 37 14.39 -0.39 0.31
C ILE A 37 14.10 -0.28 1.81
N MET A 38 12.97 -0.80 2.28
CA MET A 38 12.64 -0.74 3.70
C MET A 38 13.55 -1.62 4.54
N ILE A 39 13.90 -2.82 4.07
CA ILE A 39 14.84 -3.71 4.75
C ILE A 39 16.22 -3.04 4.89
N GLU A 40 16.69 -2.35 3.85
CA GLU A 40 18.02 -1.75 3.79
C GLU A 40 18.12 -0.39 4.51
N HIS A 41 17.03 0.37 4.55
CA HIS A 41 17.07 1.80 4.93
C HIS A 41 16.10 2.20 6.04
N SER A 42 15.41 1.27 6.69
CA SER A 42 14.48 1.58 7.79
C SER A 42 14.93 1.01 9.13
N GLN A 43 14.54 1.70 10.20
CA GLN A 43 14.75 1.24 11.57
C GLN A 43 13.42 0.94 12.26
N PRO A 44 13.40 0.09 13.31
CA PRO A 44 12.21 -0.09 14.13
C PRO A 44 11.65 1.26 14.62
N GLY A 45 10.39 1.52 14.29
CA GLY A 45 9.70 2.77 14.63
C GLY A 45 9.59 3.78 13.49
N ASP A 46 10.25 3.54 12.35
CA ASP A 46 10.02 4.31 11.13
C ASP A 46 8.60 4.09 10.58
N LEU A 47 8.10 5.08 9.85
CA LEU A 47 6.75 5.10 9.28
C LEU A 47 6.81 4.97 7.76
N MET A 48 5.93 4.14 7.21
CA MET A 48 5.69 4.07 5.77
C MET A 48 4.35 4.72 5.43
N VAL A 49 4.35 5.55 4.39
CA VAL A 49 3.13 6.07 3.74
C VAL A 49 3.11 5.63 2.28
N VAL A 50 2.03 4.96 1.88
CA VAL A 50 1.85 4.46 0.53
C VAL A 50 0.64 5.12 -0.13
N SER A 51 0.75 5.33 -1.45
CA SER A 51 -0.42 5.64 -2.28
C SER A 51 -1.13 4.34 -2.70
N ALA A 52 -2.31 4.46 -3.32
CA ALA A 52 -2.92 3.31 -3.99
C ALA A 52 -2.02 2.79 -5.12
N ALA A 53 -2.03 1.48 -5.34
CA ALA A 53 -1.20 0.80 -6.33
C ALA A 53 -1.40 1.34 -7.75
N GLY A 54 -0.31 1.59 -8.48
CA GLY A 54 -0.34 2.05 -9.86
C GLY A 54 -1.25 3.27 -10.07
N SER A 55 -2.25 3.09 -10.95
CA SER A 55 -3.24 4.10 -11.30
C SER A 55 -4.61 3.85 -10.66
N THR A 56 -4.69 3.05 -9.59
CA THR A 56 -5.98 2.62 -8.98
C THR A 56 -6.90 3.79 -8.65
N THR A 57 -6.39 4.90 -8.08
CA THR A 57 -7.22 6.08 -7.81
C THR A 57 -7.88 6.64 -9.08
N ASN A 58 -7.12 6.75 -10.18
CA ASN A 58 -7.65 7.24 -11.45
C ASN A 58 -8.67 6.26 -12.06
N GLN A 59 -8.41 4.96 -11.95
CA GLN A 59 -9.32 3.91 -12.41
C GLN A 59 -10.64 3.92 -11.60
N LEU A 60 -10.58 4.11 -10.28
CA LEU A 60 -11.78 4.27 -9.44
C LEU A 60 -12.58 5.52 -9.79
N ILE A 61 -11.91 6.64 -10.07
CA ILE A 61 -12.59 7.87 -10.53
C ILE A 61 -13.26 7.63 -11.89
N ALA A 62 -12.58 6.95 -12.82
CA ALA A 62 -13.14 6.61 -14.13
C ALA A 62 -14.35 5.67 -13.99
N TRP A 63 -14.23 4.63 -13.18
CA TRP A 63 -15.32 3.72 -12.84
C TRP A 63 -16.53 4.45 -12.25
N LEU A 64 -16.31 5.35 -11.29
CA LEU A 64 -17.39 6.14 -10.69
C LEU A 64 -18.12 7.00 -11.73
N LYS A 65 -17.39 7.62 -12.66
CA LYS A 65 -18.01 8.37 -13.76
C LYS A 65 -18.86 7.47 -14.65
N LEU A 66 -18.35 6.30 -15.02
CA LEU A 66 -19.08 5.30 -15.81
C LEU A 66 -20.32 4.80 -15.09
N ALA A 67 -20.29 4.63 -13.77
CA ALA A 67 -21.44 4.16 -13.00
C ALA A 67 -22.67 5.08 -13.12
N TYR A 68 -22.47 6.37 -13.41
CA TYR A 68 -23.57 7.32 -13.65
C TYR A 68 -24.04 7.39 -15.10
N SER A 69 -23.26 6.90 -16.07
CA SER A 69 -23.56 7.08 -17.50
C SER A 69 -23.73 5.79 -18.29
N ASP A 70 -22.99 4.74 -17.92
CA ASP A 70 -22.90 3.46 -18.62
C ASP A 70 -22.59 2.32 -17.63
N THR A 71 -23.66 1.66 -17.17
CA THR A 71 -23.57 0.55 -16.21
C THR A 71 -22.73 -0.62 -16.74
N LEU A 72 -22.76 -0.90 -18.05
CA LEU A 72 -22.00 -2.02 -18.61
C LEU A 72 -20.50 -1.72 -18.59
N ALA A 73 -20.10 -0.53 -19.05
CA ALA A 73 -18.72 -0.09 -18.98
C ALA A 73 -18.22 0.03 -17.53
N ALA A 74 -19.09 0.45 -16.60
CA ALA A 74 -18.75 0.48 -15.19
C ALA A 74 -18.45 -0.92 -14.64
N HIS A 75 -19.28 -1.92 -14.97
CA HIS A 75 -18.99 -3.31 -14.56
C HIS A 75 -17.68 -3.83 -15.14
N GLN A 76 -17.36 -3.51 -16.40
CA GLN A 76 -16.08 -3.88 -17.00
C GLN A 76 -14.89 -3.25 -16.26
N ALA A 77 -14.93 -1.94 -16.02
CA ALA A 77 -13.88 -1.24 -15.28
C ALA A 77 -13.70 -1.77 -13.85
N GLN A 78 -14.80 -2.15 -13.17
CA GLN A 78 -14.74 -2.79 -11.86
C GLN A 78 -14.05 -4.17 -11.93
N GLN A 79 -14.36 -4.99 -12.93
CA GLN A 79 -13.74 -6.29 -13.12
C GLN A 79 -12.23 -6.16 -13.43
N GLU A 80 -11.84 -5.15 -14.20
CA GLU A 80 -10.42 -4.85 -14.46
C GLU A 80 -9.68 -4.43 -13.17
N LEU A 81 -10.29 -3.56 -12.37
CA LEU A 81 -9.77 -3.18 -11.05
C LEU A 81 -9.58 -4.40 -10.14
N ARG A 82 -10.59 -5.29 -10.05
CA ARG A 82 -10.49 -6.52 -9.26
C ARG A 82 -9.39 -7.43 -9.77
N ARG A 83 -9.31 -7.66 -11.09
CA ARG A 83 -8.26 -8.48 -11.69
C ARG A 83 -6.87 -7.92 -11.41
N TYR A 84 -6.71 -6.60 -11.49
CA TYR A 84 -5.46 -5.94 -11.16
C TYR A 84 -5.05 -6.19 -9.70
N GLN A 85 -5.95 -5.98 -8.75
CA GLN A 85 -5.67 -6.23 -7.33
C GLN A 85 -5.40 -7.72 -7.03
N CYS A 86 -6.15 -8.66 -7.63
CA CYS A 86 -5.86 -10.08 -7.50
C CYS A 86 -4.46 -10.42 -8.04
N SER A 87 -4.07 -9.86 -9.19
CA SER A 87 -2.74 -10.12 -9.75
C SER A 87 -1.60 -9.64 -8.84
N LEU A 88 -1.80 -8.55 -8.10
CA LEU A 88 -0.85 -8.09 -7.07
C LEU A 88 -0.82 -9.05 -5.88
N ILE A 89 -1.97 -9.46 -5.36
CA ILE A 89 -2.10 -10.39 -4.24
C ILE A 89 -1.37 -11.70 -4.55
N ASP A 90 -1.67 -12.29 -5.71
CA ASP A 90 -1.13 -13.59 -6.13
C ASP A 90 0.37 -13.54 -6.42
N GLY A 91 0.86 -12.41 -6.94
CA GLY A 91 2.26 -12.21 -7.24
C GLY A 91 3.15 -11.90 -6.03
N LEU A 92 2.56 -11.58 -4.87
CA LEU A 92 3.30 -11.07 -3.71
C LEU A 92 3.18 -11.93 -2.45
N LEU A 93 2.10 -12.69 -2.31
CA LEU A 93 1.80 -13.38 -1.05
C LEU A 93 1.79 -14.90 -1.24
N PRO A 94 2.22 -15.67 -0.22
CA PRO A 94 2.01 -17.11 -0.21
C PRO A 94 0.51 -17.43 -0.28
N GLU A 95 0.16 -18.56 -0.90
CA GLU A 95 -1.22 -18.94 -1.22
C GLU A 95 -2.17 -18.86 -0.01
N ALA A 96 -1.73 -19.28 1.17
CA ALA A 96 -2.55 -19.23 2.39
C ALA A 96 -2.98 -17.80 2.78
N HIS A 97 -2.14 -16.80 2.54
CA HIS A 97 -2.46 -15.39 2.80
C HIS A 97 -3.17 -14.74 1.61
N ALA A 98 -2.76 -15.12 0.39
CA ALA A 98 -3.36 -14.64 -0.84
C ALA A 98 -4.85 -14.97 -0.89
N GLU A 99 -5.23 -16.21 -0.57
CA GLU A 99 -6.62 -16.65 -0.61
C GLU A 99 -7.53 -15.84 0.33
N VAL A 100 -7.09 -15.54 1.55
CA VAL A 100 -7.86 -14.75 2.51
C VAL A 100 -8.14 -13.35 1.95
N LEU A 101 -7.13 -12.69 1.36
CA LEU A 101 -7.29 -11.36 0.80
C LEU A 101 -8.08 -11.36 -0.50
N ARG A 102 -7.91 -12.36 -1.37
CA ARG A 102 -8.73 -12.52 -2.58
C ARG A 102 -10.20 -12.70 -2.22
N GLN A 103 -10.53 -13.55 -1.25
CA GLN A 103 -11.90 -13.76 -0.80
C GLN A 103 -12.51 -12.47 -0.25
N ALA A 104 -11.77 -11.73 0.59
CA ALA A 104 -12.22 -10.44 1.11
C ALA A 104 -12.48 -9.44 -0.02
N LEU A 105 -11.58 -9.34 -1.00
CA LEU A 105 -11.72 -8.46 -2.15
C LEU A 105 -12.92 -8.82 -3.04
N LEU A 106 -13.27 -10.11 -3.16
CA LEU A 106 -14.38 -10.59 -3.98
C LEU A 106 -15.74 -10.50 -3.29
N ALA A 107 -15.76 -10.40 -1.95
CA ALA A 107 -16.98 -10.28 -1.16
C ALA A 107 -17.60 -8.86 -1.20
N ASP A 108 -16.79 -7.84 -1.45
CA ASP A 108 -17.23 -6.48 -1.81
C ASP A 108 -17.79 -6.40 -3.23
#